data_AF-A0A9P2T954-F1
#
_entry.id   AF-A0A9P2T954-F1
#
_cell.length_a   1.000
_cell.length_b   1.000
_cell.length_c   1.000
_cell.angle_alpha   90.00
_cell.angle_beta   90.00
_cell.angle_gamma   90.00
#
_symmetry.space_group_name_H-M   'P 1'
#
loop_
_entity.id
_entity.type
_entity.pdbx_description
1 polymer ?
#
loop_
_entity_poly.entity_id
_entity_poly.type
_entity_poly.pdbx_seq_one_letter_code
_entity_poly.pdbx_strand_id
1 'polypeptide(L)'
;MAVCQLVTAQLAHTASGALGPLPREAVTMPIILLLGAAAFDLFDGRVARRLGGSAMGAELDNLADVISFGFAPAFFVVTWGAFTHSAGSVLVLVVAAAVLLAVVVRLARFSCQSPGDRHFTGLPSPFGAMTVIVIVLLHPPVYVGSLAILVVAWLMVSSIRYPKPRGRSAYTVVASLVGGAGCLVAWAMDAPGGLLLLYSSALLMLLVLVLAPMSLRRRP
;
A
#
# COMPACT_ATOMS: atom_id res chain seq x y z
N MET A 1 -6.57 13.61 4.48
CA MET A 1 -7.72 13.17 5.30
C MET A 1 -7.51 11.79 5.95
N ALA A 2 -7.13 10.74 5.19
CA ALA A 2 -6.92 9.39 5.74
C ALA A 2 -5.93 9.35 6.92
N VAL A 3 -4.77 9.98 6.77
CA VAL A 3 -3.75 10.07 7.83
C VAL A 3 -4.29 10.79 9.07
N CYS A 4 -4.97 11.93 8.90
CA CYS A 4 -5.54 12.67 10.02
C CYS A 4 -6.57 11.85 10.79
N GLN A 5 -7.45 11.13 10.09
CA GLN A 5 -8.45 10.25 10.71
C GLN A 5 -7.80 9.11 11.51
N LEU A 6 -6.72 8.53 10.97
CA LEU A 6 -5.96 7.49 11.63
C LEU A 6 -5.22 8.02 12.88
N VAL A 7 -4.67 9.23 12.80
CA VAL A 7 -4.04 9.93 13.94
C VAL A 7 -5.08 10.21 15.02
N THR A 8 -6.24 10.77 14.67
CA THR A 8 -7.29 11.06 15.65
C THR A 8 -7.82 9.78 16.30
N ALA A 9 -7.97 8.71 15.53
CA ALA A 9 -8.36 7.41 16.05
C ALA A 9 -7.33 6.84 17.03
N GLN A 10 -6.05 6.92 16.71
CA GLN A 10 -4.99 6.48 17.61
C GLN A 10 -4.95 7.29 18.90
N LEU A 11 -5.07 8.61 18.79
CA LEU A 11 -5.11 9.49 19.97
C LEU A 11 -6.29 9.17 20.89
N ALA A 12 -7.49 9.01 20.32
CA ALA A 12 -8.68 8.64 21.07
C ALA A 12 -8.53 7.27 21.75
N HIS A 13 -7.93 6.30 21.07
CA HIS A 13 -7.67 4.96 21.61
C HIS A 13 -6.63 4.98 22.74
N THR A 14 -5.58 5.79 22.62
CA THR A 14 -4.61 5.96 23.71
C THR A 14 -5.21 6.71 24.90
N ALA A 15 -6.09 7.69 24.65
CA ALA A 15 -6.75 8.47 25.69
C ALA A 15 -7.79 7.65 26.48
N SER A 16 -8.41 6.64 25.86
CA SER A 16 -9.36 5.75 26.54
C SER A 16 -8.68 4.70 27.42
N GLY A 17 -7.35 4.63 27.45
CA GLY A 17 -6.59 3.64 28.21
C GLY A 17 -6.76 2.21 27.69
N ALA A 18 -7.34 2.03 26.49
CA ALA A 18 -7.56 0.73 25.89
C ALA A 18 -6.21 0.10 25.48
N LEU A 19 -5.91 -1.07 26.06
CA LEU A 19 -4.78 -1.91 25.67
C LEU A 19 -5.26 -2.93 24.63
N GLY A 20 -5.04 -2.65 23.35
CA GLY A 20 -5.41 -3.56 22.26
C GLY A 20 -5.33 -2.89 20.89
N PRO A 21 -5.45 -3.65 19.79
CA PRO A 21 -5.48 -3.09 18.45
C PRO A 21 -6.59 -2.07 18.25
N LEU A 22 -6.39 -1.13 17.31
CA LEU A 22 -7.45 -0.21 16.89
C LEU A 22 -8.72 -0.99 16.51
N PRO A 23 -9.90 -0.57 17.00
CA PRO A 23 -11.14 -1.21 16.63
C PRO A 23 -11.36 -1.06 15.12
N ARG A 24 -12.04 -2.06 14.52
CA ARG A 24 -12.20 -2.11 13.06
C ARG A 24 -12.85 -0.83 12.52
N GLU A 25 -13.84 -0.32 13.23
CA GLU A 25 -14.54 0.94 12.92
C GLU A 25 -13.61 2.15 12.78
N ALA A 26 -12.52 2.20 13.56
CA ALA A 26 -11.54 3.27 13.50
C ALA A 26 -10.64 3.20 12.25
N VAL A 27 -10.39 1.98 11.74
CA VAL A 27 -9.54 1.78 10.56
C VAL A 27 -10.34 1.74 9.25
N THR A 28 -11.67 1.59 9.30
CA THR A 28 -12.56 1.54 8.13
C THR A 28 -12.43 2.78 7.24
N MET A 29 -12.63 3.97 7.81
CA MET A 29 -12.60 5.22 7.04
C MET A 29 -11.22 5.51 6.43
N PRO A 30 -10.09 5.36 7.16
CA PRO A 30 -8.76 5.47 6.58
C PRO A 30 -8.53 4.53 5.38
N ILE A 31 -8.99 3.27 5.46
CA ILE A 31 -8.84 2.29 4.38
C ILE A 31 -9.64 2.70 3.13
N ILE A 32 -10.90 3.11 3.32
CA ILE A 32 -11.77 3.54 2.21
C ILE A 32 -11.18 4.78 1.53
N LEU A 33 -10.70 5.75 2.30
CA LEU A 33 -10.10 6.98 1.76
C LEU A 33 -8.80 6.68 0.99
N LEU A 34 -7.98 5.74 1.47
CA LEU A 34 -6.77 5.32 0.78
C LEU A 34 -7.07 4.62 -0.54
N LEU A 35 -8.07 3.75 -0.57
CA LEU A 35 -8.54 3.11 -1.79
C LEU A 35 -9.15 4.11 -2.78
N GLY A 36 -9.87 5.10 -2.26
CA GLY A 36 -10.31 6.25 -3.03
C GLY A 36 -9.13 6.98 -3.69
N ALA A 37 -8.09 7.31 -2.92
CA ALA A 37 -6.89 7.96 -3.44
C ALA A 37 -6.22 7.11 -4.55
N ALA A 38 -6.13 5.78 -4.38
CA ALA A 38 -5.61 4.88 -5.42
C ALA A 38 -6.46 4.85 -6.69
N ALA A 39 -7.77 5.01 -6.57
CA ALA A 39 -8.67 5.11 -7.72
C ALA A 39 -8.51 6.45 -8.44
N PHE A 40 -8.34 7.54 -7.70
CA PHE A 40 -8.14 8.88 -8.25
C PHE A 40 -6.78 9.05 -8.95
N ASP A 41 -5.68 8.55 -8.37
CA ASP A 41 -4.34 8.52 -9.02
C ASP A 41 -4.41 7.85 -10.42
N LEU A 42 -5.10 6.70 -10.49
CA LEU A 42 -5.29 5.99 -11.76
C LEU A 42 -6.16 6.78 -12.78
N PHE A 43 -7.05 7.63 -12.29
CA PHE A 43 -7.91 8.47 -13.12
C PHE A 43 -7.17 9.74 -13.58
N ASP A 44 -6.46 10.41 -12.68
CA ASP A 44 -5.70 11.64 -12.95
C ASP A 44 -4.61 11.40 -13.99
N GLY A 45 -3.93 10.25 -13.91
CA GLY A 45 -3.00 9.83 -14.96
C GLY A 45 -3.66 9.63 -16.34
N ARG A 46 -4.94 9.24 -16.42
CA ARG A 46 -5.68 9.14 -17.71
C ARG A 46 -6.14 10.50 -18.20
N VAL A 47 -6.60 11.36 -17.30
CA VAL A 47 -7.10 12.70 -17.63
C VAL A 47 -5.96 13.59 -18.11
N ALA A 48 -4.81 13.58 -17.43
CA ALA A 48 -3.61 14.34 -17.81
C ALA A 48 -3.11 13.98 -19.23
N ARG A 49 -3.22 12.71 -19.64
CA ARG A 49 -2.88 12.27 -21.00
C ARG A 49 -3.85 12.76 -22.07
N ARG A 50 -5.10 13.06 -21.72
CA ARG A 50 -6.14 13.51 -22.65
C ARG A 50 -6.22 15.03 -22.77
N LEU A 51 -5.95 15.75 -21.68
CA LEU A 51 -6.16 17.19 -21.59
C LEU A 51 -4.86 18.03 -21.61
N GLY A 52 -3.68 17.39 -21.57
CA GLY A 52 -2.41 18.09 -21.54
C GLY A 52 -2.06 18.57 -20.13
N GLY A 53 -1.45 17.69 -19.33
CA GLY A 53 -1.04 18.00 -17.95
C GLY A 53 0.10 19.02 -17.85
N SER A 54 0.11 19.81 -16.76
CA SER A 54 1.19 20.75 -16.44
C SER A 54 2.28 20.08 -15.62
N ALA A 55 3.53 20.57 -15.73
CA ALA A 55 4.65 20.07 -14.93
C ALA A 55 4.42 20.27 -13.42
N MET A 56 3.79 21.39 -13.03
CA MET A 56 3.43 21.65 -11.63
C MET A 56 2.37 20.67 -11.12
N GLY A 57 1.40 20.29 -11.95
CA GLY A 57 0.37 19.30 -11.59
C GLY A 57 0.97 17.92 -11.33
N ALA A 58 1.96 17.50 -12.12
CA ALA A 58 2.66 16.24 -11.93
C ALA A 58 3.42 16.17 -10.59
N GLU A 59 4.03 17.26 -10.15
CA GLU A 59 4.70 17.28 -8.84
C GLU A 59 3.74 17.35 -7.65
N LEU A 60 2.57 17.99 -7.81
CA LEU A 60 1.51 17.96 -6.81
C LEU A 60 0.93 16.55 -6.64
N ASP A 61 0.80 15.80 -7.74
CA ASP A 61 0.38 14.40 -7.74
C ASP A 61 1.39 13.51 -6.99
N ASN A 62 2.69 13.65 -7.29
CA ASN A 62 3.75 12.96 -6.55
C ASN A 62 3.71 13.24 -5.03
N LEU A 63 3.47 14.50 -4.63
CA LEU A 63 3.37 14.86 -3.21
C LEU A 63 2.15 14.22 -2.55
N ALA A 64 1.00 14.22 -3.24
CA ALA A 64 -0.22 13.57 -2.76
C ALA A 64 -0.04 12.05 -2.62
N ASP A 65 0.71 11.43 -3.52
CA ASP A 65 1.08 10.02 -3.49
C ASP A 65 1.99 9.67 -2.31
N VAL A 66 2.97 10.52 -1.98
CA VAL A 66 3.81 10.31 -0.79
C VAL A 66 2.98 10.35 0.49
N ILE A 67 2.01 11.28 0.58
CA ILE A 67 1.15 11.40 1.77
C ILE A 67 0.20 10.20 1.85
N SER A 68 -0.42 9.82 0.73
CA SER A 68 -1.42 8.75 0.71
C SER A 68 -0.77 7.37 0.84
N PHE A 69 0.22 7.06 0.02
CA PHE A 69 0.83 5.71 -0.05
C PHE A 69 2.11 5.57 0.76
N GLY A 70 2.71 6.66 1.23
CA GLY A 70 3.87 6.61 2.12
C GLY A 70 3.47 6.77 3.59
N PHE A 71 2.88 7.93 3.93
CA PHE A 71 2.56 8.24 5.32
C PHE A 71 1.44 7.37 5.90
N ALA A 72 0.37 7.08 5.15
CA ALA A 72 -0.72 6.26 5.68
C ALA A 72 -0.26 4.85 6.11
N PRO A 73 0.39 4.03 5.25
CA PRO A 73 0.86 2.70 5.68
C PRO A 73 1.96 2.79 6.74
N ALA A 74 2.85 3.78 6.70
CA ALA A 74 3.85 3.98 7.76
C ALA A 74 3.18 4.21 9.12
N PHE A 75 2.09 4.99 9.16
CA PHE A 75 1.35 5.22 10.39
C PHE A 75 0.62 3.96 10.87
N PHE A 76 0.05 3.14 9.98
CA PHE A 76 -0.49 1.82 10.33
C PHE A 76 0.57 0.91 10.98
N VAL A 77 1.81 0.94 10.48
CA VAL A 77 2.93 0.17 11.08
C VAL A 77 3.25 0.67 12.49
N VAL A 78 3.28 2.00 12.69
CA VAL A 78 3.53 2.59 14.02
C VAL A 78 2.43 2.26 15.01
N THR A 79 1.16 2.37 14.61
CA THR A 79 0.04 2.02 15.51
C THR A 79 0.08 0.56 15.90
N TRP A 80 0.34 -0.34 14.94
CA TRP A 80 0.53 -1.77 15.19
C TRP A 80 1.64 -2.08 16.19
N GLY A 81 2.81 -1.45 16.03
CA GLY A 81 3.92 -1.67 16.95
C GLY A 81 3.74 -1.06 18.33
N ALA A 82 2.96 0.03 18.46
CA ALA A 82 2.61 0.62 19.75
C ALA A 82 1.82 -0.36 20.65
N PHE A 83 1.08 -1.31 20.05
CA PHE A 83 0.36 -2.33 20.80
C PHE A 83 1.26 -3.43 21.33
N THR A 84 2.36 -3.73 20.65
CA THR A 84 3.22 -4.86 21.04
C THR A 84 4.23 -4.37 22.08
N HIS A 85 3.82 -4.42 23.36
CA HIS A 85 4.49 -3.92 24.57
C HIS A 85 5.98 -4.33 24.81
N SER A 86 6.65 -5.02 23.88
CA SER A 86 8.00 -5.54 24.02
C SER A 86 8.98 -4.88 23.04
N ALA A 87 9.99 -4.17 23.56
CA ALA A 87 11.35 -3.88 23.02
C ALA A 87 11.55 -3.45 21.53
N GLY A 88 10.50 -3.40 20.72
CA GLY A 88 10.55 -3.23 19.26
C GLY A 88 10.13 -1.84 18.79
N SER A 89 9.92 -0.87 19.68
CA SER A 89 9.47 0.48 19.32
C SER A 89 10.40 1.14 18.29
N VAL A 90 11.72 0.98 18.47
CA VAL A 90 12.73 1.47 17.53
C VAL A 90 12.66 0.70 16.20
N LEU A 91 12.54 -0.63 16.25
CA LEU A 91 12.43 -1.46 15.04
C LEU A 91 11.21 -1.06 14.21
N VAL A 92 10.04 -0.91 14.84
CA VAL A 92 8.79 -0.51 14.19
C VAL A 92 8.94 0.86 13.55
N LEU A 93 9.57 1.82 14.25
CA LEU A 93 9.80 3.16 13.71
C LEU A 93 10.74 3.12 12.49
N VAL A 94 11.80 2.32 12.55
CA VAL A 94 12.73 2.10 11.42
C VAL A 94 12.00 1.46 10.24
N VAL A 95 11.13 0.47 10.48
CA VAL A 95 10.34 -0.19 9.44
C VAL A 95 9.34 0.77 8.81
N ALA A 96 8.64 1.57 9.61
CA ALA A 96 7.72 2.60 9.13
C ALA A 96 8.45 3.66 8.28
N ALA A 97 9.61 4.11 8.74
CA ALA A 97 10.47 5.04 7.99
C ALA A 97 10.98 4.40 6.68
N ALA A 98 11.32 3.11 6.69
CA ALA A 98 11.75 2.38 5.50
C ALA A 98 10.63 2.29 4.45
N VAL A 99 9.37 2.06 4.86
CA VAL A 99 8.20 2.08 3.95
C VAL A 99 8.03 3.47 3.32
N LEU A 100 8.06 4.52 4.13
CA LEU A 100 7.95 5.90 3.63
C LEU A 100 9.08 6.23 2.64
N LEU A 101 10.32 5.92 3.01
CA LEU A 101 11.49 6.17 2.17
C LEU A 101 11.42 5.36 0.87
N ALA A 102 10.96 4.11 0.92
CA ALA A 102 10.78 3.28 -0.26
C ALA A 102 9.80 3.90 -1.26
N VAL A 103 8.70 4.47 -0.77
CA VAL A 103 7.72 5.19 -1.59
C VAL A 103 8.32 6.46 -2.20
N VAL A 104 9.01 7.27 -1.40
CA VAL A 104 9.64 8.52 -1.85
C VAL A 104 10.71 8.27 -2.91
N VAL A 105 11.66 7.37 -2.65
CA VAL A 105 12.74 7.03 -3.60
C VAL A 105 12.16 6.56 -4.92
N ARG A 106 11.08 5.79 -4.85
CA ARG A 106 10.45 5.26 -6.04
C ARG A 106 9.72 6.33 -6.87
N LEU A 107 8.93 7.19 -6.23
CA LEU A 107 8.26 8.30 -6.90
C LEU A 107 9.31 9.22 -7.54
N ALA A 108 10.37 9.57 -6.82
CA ALA A 108 11.48 10.36 -7.36
C ALA A 108 12.13 9.71 -8.60
N ARG A 109 12.33 8.38 -8.58
CA ARG A 109 12.83 7.65 -9.76
C ARG A 109 11.87 7.71 -10.94
N PHE A 110 10.56 7.75 -10.73
CA PHE A 110 9.59 7.93 -11.80
C PHE A 110 9.61 9.35 -12.35
N SER A 111 9.71 10.37 -11.49
CA SER A 111 9.80 11.77 -11.92
C SER A 111 11.05 12.06 -12.76
N CYS A 112 12.16 11.39 -12.47
CA CYS A 112 13.41 11.56 -13.22
C CYS A 112 13.51 10.73 -14.51
N GLN A 113 12.55 9.85 -14.83
CA GLN A 113 12.57 9.06 -16.07
C GLN A 113 12.12 9.90 -17.27
N SER A 114 12.95 10.00 -18.31
CA SER A 114 12.62 10.77 -19.51
C SER A 114 11.43 10.18 -20.29
N PRO A 115 10.57 11.03 -20.90
CA PRO A 115 9.43 10.60 -21.69
C PRO A 115 9.91 9.90 -22.98
N GLY A 116 9.93 8.57 -22.97
CA GLY A 116 10.39 7.76 -24.10
C GLY A 116 10.80 6.34 -23.73
N ASP A 117 11.10 6.08 -22.46
CA ASP A 117 11.49 4.75 -22.02
C ASP A 117 10.26 3.84 -21.87
N ARG A 118 10.21 2.75 -22.66
CA ARG A 118 9.02 1.90 -22.83
C ARG A 118 8.78 0.92 -21.67
N HIS A 119 9.51 1.09 -20.57
CA HIS A 119 9.59 0.13 -19.48
C HIS A 119 9.02 0.74 -18.19
N PHE A 120 7.95 0.15 -17.65
CA PHE A 120 7.50 0.44 -16.29
C PHE A 120 8.45 -0.29 -15.32
N THR A 121 8.95 0.42 -14.31
CA THR A 121 9.94 -0.14 -13.37
C THR A 121 9.35 -0.15 -11.96
N GLY A 122 9.22 -1.33 -11.34
CA GLY A 122 8.72 -1.49 -9.97
C GLY A 122 7.20 -1.76 -9.79
N LEU A 123 6.86 -2.36 -8.65
CA LEU A 123 5.54 -2.84 -8.21
C LEU A 123 4.60 -1.70 -7.77
N PRO A 124 3.53 -1.26 -8.45
CA PRO A 124 2.77 0.00 -8.20
C PRO A 124 2.70 0.50 -6.73
N SER A 125 2.95 1.80 -6.49
CA SER A 125 3.03 2.37 -5.13
C SER A 125 1.77 2.10 -4.29
N PRO A 126 0.56 2.25 -4.86
CA PRO A 126 -0.68 1.93 -4.15
C PRO A 126 -0.76 0.47 -3.69
N PHE A 127 -0.20 -0.46 -4.47
CA PHE A 127 -0.24 -1.89 -4.14
C PHE A 127 0.72 -2.24 -3.00
N GLY A 128 1.93 -1.67 -3.00
CA GLY A 128 2.86 -1.84 -1.89
C GLY A 128 2.28 -1.33 -0.57
N ALA A 129 1.69 -0.14 -0.60
CA ALA A 129 0.98 0.44 0.53
C ALA A 129 -0.16 -0.46 1.03
N MET A 130 -0.98 -1.00 0.13
CA MET A 130 -2.07 -1.90 0.47
C MET A 130 -1.58 -3.20 1.13
N THR A 131 -0.50 -3.77 0.59
CA THR A 131 0.10 -5.00 1.11
C THR A 131 0.61 -4.79 2.54
N VAL A 132 1.26 -3.65 2.81
CA VAL A 132 1.72 -3.29 4.18
C VAL A 132 0.54 -3.20 5.15
N ILE A 133 -0.57 -2.57 4.75
CA ILE A 133 -1.76 -2.45 5.59
C ILE A 133 -2.36 -3.82 5.89
N VAL A 134 -2.50 -4.69 4.88
CA VAL A 134 -3.03 -6.05 5.08
C VAL A 134 -2.12 -6.86 6.02
N ILE A 135 -0.80 -6.76 5.88
CA ILE A 135 0.15 -7.42 6.79
C ILE A 135 -0.06 -6.95 8.22
N VAL A 136 -0.19 -5.64 8.44
CA VAL A 136 -0.44 -5.06 9.76
C VAL A 136 -1.76 -5.56 10.35
N LEU A 137 -2.84 -5.57 9.56
CA LEU A 137 -4.17 -5.99 10.01
C LEU A 137 -4.26 -7.48 10.36
N LEU A 138 -3.34 -8.31 9.86
CA LEU A 138 -3.21 -9.73 10.24
C LEU A 138 -2.59 -9.92 11.63
N HIS A 139 -2.07 -8.85 12.26
CA HIS A 139 -1.42 -8.88 13.57
C HIS A 139 -0.35 -9.99 13.70
N PRO A 140 0.64 -10.07 12.78
CA PRO A 140 1.72 -11.04 12.87
C PRO A 140 2.61 -10.75 14.08
N PRO A 141 3.46 -11.71 14.51
CA PRO A 141 4.52 -11.45 15.47
C PRO A 141 5.45 -10.33 14.96
N VAL A 142 5.91 -9.43 15.84
CA VAL A 142 6.66 -8.20 15.46
C VAL A 142 7.81 -8.49 14.51
N TYR A 143 8.67 -9.45 14.83
CA TYR A 143 9.82 -9.76 13.97
C TYR A 143 9.43 -10.26 12.58
N VAL A 144 8.38 -11.08 12.49
CA VAL A 144 7.88 -11.64 11.23
C VAL A 144 7.18 -10.56 10.41
N GLY A 145 6.34 -9.75 11.04
CA GLY A 145 5.66 -8.62 10.40
C GLY A 145 6.64 -7.57 9.90
N SER A 146 7.60 -7.16 10.72
CA SER A 146 8.66 -6.22 10.35
C SER A 146 9.48 -6.73 9.16
N LEU A 147 9.88 -8.01 9.17
CA LEU A 147 10.60 -8.61 8.05
C LEU A 147 9.75 -8.60 6.77
N ALA A 148 8.47 -9.00 6.85
CA ALA A 148 7.56 -9.01 5.70
C ALA A 148 7.38 -7.59 5.11
N ILE A 149 7.21 -6.58 5.96
CA ILE A 149 7.08 -5.18 5.56
C ILE A 149 8.38 -4.67 4.91
N LEU A 150 9.55 -5.00 5.48
CA LEU A 150 10.83 -4.65 4.88
C LEU A 150 11.05 -5.31 3.53
N VAL A 151 10.62 -6.56 3.36
CA VAL A 151 10.63 -7.24 2.05
C VAL A 151 9.74 -6.50 1.06
N VAL A 152 8.53 -6.09 1.46
CA VAL A 152 7.64 -5.28 0.60
C VAL A 152 8.27 -3.93 0.24
N ALA A 153 8.84 -3.22 1.22
CA ALA A 153 9.52 -1.95 1.01
C ALA A 153 10.72 -2.10 0.06
N TRP A 154 11.52 -3.16 0.24
CA TRP A 154 12.61 -3.50 -0.66
C TRP A 154 12.11 -3.82 -2.07
N LEU A 155 11.00 -4.57 -2.21
CA LEU A 155 10.38 -4.85 -3.51
C LEU A 155 9.84 -3.59 -4.21
N MET A 156 9.42 -2.56 -3.47
CA MET A 156 9.01 -1.27 -4.04
C MET A 156 10.20 -0.50 -4.62
N VAL A 157 11.36 -0.53 -3.96
CA VAL A 157 12.59 0.15 -4.42
C VAL A 157 13.32 -0.66 -5.50
N SER A 158 13.20 -1.98 -5.44
CA SER A 158 13.88 -2.90 -6.34
C SER A 158 13.49 -2.65 -7.79
N SER A 159 14.51 -2.54 -8.65
CA SER A 159 14.36 -2.26 -10.07
C SER A 159 13.98 -3.51 -10.87
N ILE A 160 13.02 -4.30 -10.36
CA ILE A 160 12.41 -5.38 -11.15
C ILE A 160 11.64 -4.68 -12.27
N ARG A 161 12.03 -4.97 -13.51
CA ARG A 161 11.39 -4.40 -14.70
C ARG A 161 10.03 -5.06 -14.86
N TYR A 162 8.95 -4.28 -14.86
CA TYR A 162 7.60 -4.79 -15.09
C TYR A 162 7.26 -4.56 -16.57
N PRO A 163 7.38 -5.57 -17.45
CA PRO A 163 6.87 -5.44 -18.80
C PRO A 163 5.37 -5.18 -18.73
N LYS A 164 4.86 -4.19 -19.49
CA LYS A 164 3.43 -3.88 -19.56
C LYS A 164 2.65 -5.19 -19.76
N PRO A 165 1.79 -5.60 -18.82
CA PRO A 165 1.02 -6.82 -18.96
C PRO A 165 0.22 -6.75 -20.27
N ARG A 166 0.54 -7.61 -21.24
CA ARG A 166 -0.21 -7.75 -22.49
C ARG A 166 -0.84 -9.14 -22.53
N GLY A 167 -2.15 -9.21 -22.76
CA GLY A 167 -2.91 -10.46 -22.85
C GLY A 167 -3.52 -10.92 -21.52
N ARG A 168 -3.74 -12.23 -21.37
CA ARG A 168 -4.51 -12.84 -20.26
C ARG A 168 -3.93 -12.57 -18.86
N SER A 169 -2.61 -12.46 -18.71
CA SER A 169 -1.95 -12.21 -17.42
C SER A 169 -2.20 -10.79 -16.86
N ALA A 170 -2.52 -9.82 -17.73
CA ALA A 170 -2.88 -8.47 -17.30
C ALA A 170 -4.20 -8.45 -16.54
N TYR A 171 -5.18 -9.17 -17.09
CA TYR A 171 -6.49 -9.32 -16.48
C TYR A 171 -6.40 -10.04 -15.14
N THR A 172 -5.55 -11.07 -15.02
CA THR A 172 -5.35 -11.76 -13.74
C THR A 172 -4.82 -10.81 -12.66
N VAL A 173 -3.78 -10.01 -12.96
CA VAL A 173 -3.18 -9.07 -12.00
C VAL A 173 -4.18 -7.97 -11.59
N VAL A 174 -4.88 -7.39 -12.57
CA VAL A 174 -5.90 -6.36 -12.31
C VAL A 174 -7.08 -6.95 -11.53
N ALA A 175 -7.54 -8.15 -11.86
CA ALA A 175 -8.63 -8.82 -11.15
C ALA A 175 -8.24 -9.14 -9.71
N SER A 176 -7.01 -9.60 -9.44
CA SER A 176 -6.52 -9.83 -8.07
C SER A 176 -6.36 -8.54 -7.27
N LEU A 177 -5.94 -7.44 -7.91
CA LEU A 177 -5.88 -6.12 -7.28
C LEU A 177 -7.27 -5.63 -6.85
N VAL A 178 -8.21 -5.63 -7.79
CA VAL A 178 -9.59 -5.19 -7.55
C VAL A 178 -10.29 -6.12 -6.56
N GLY A 179 -10.09 -7.43 -6.69
CA GLY A 179 -10.65 -8.44 -5.78
C GLY A 179 -10.10 -8.30 -4.36
N GLY A 180 -8.78 -8.09 -4.22
CA GLY A 180 -8.15 -7.91 -2.91
C GLY A 180 -8.58 -6.61 -2.24
N ALA A 181 -8.63 -5.51 -3.00
CA ALA A 181 -9.20 -4.25 -2.51
C ALA A 181 -10.67 -4.40 -2.11
N GLY A 182 -11.49 -5.08 -2.92
CA GLY A 182 -12.89 -5.35 -2.61
C GLY A 182 -13.08 -6.19 -1.35
N CYS A 183 -12.25 -7.22 -1.15
CA CYS A 183 -12.25 -8.03 0.06
C CYS A 183 -11.85 -7.20 1.29
N LEU A 184 -10.89 -6.30 1.15
CA LEU A 184 -10.49 -5.41 2.25
C LEU A 184 -11.59 -4.38 2.58
N VAL A 185 -12.30 -3.84 1.59
CA VAL A 185 -13.47 -2.98 1.83
C VAL A 185 -14.58 -3.75 2.51
N ALA A 186 -14.88 -4.96 2.05
CA ALA A 186 -15.89 -5.81 2.68
C ALA A 186 -15.53 -6.11 4.14
N TRP A 187 -14.26 -6.38 4.42
CA TRP A 187 -13.76 -6.51 5.79
C TRP A 187 -13.93 -5.23 6.61
N ALA A 188 -13.59 -4.08 6.02
CA ALA A 188 -13.72 -2.77 6.65
C ALA A 188 -15.18 -2.38 6.95
N MET A 189 -16.12 -2.81 6.11
CA MET A 189 -17.57 -2.57 6.26
C MET A 189 -18.27 -3.61 7.16
N ASP A 190 -17.51 -4.40 7.90
CA ASP A 190 -18.01 -5.44 8.83
C ASP A 190 -18.89 -6.51 8.16
N ALA A 191 -18.55 -6.90 6.93
CA ALA A 191 -19.26 -7.99 6.24
C ALA A 191 -19.08 -9.35 6.97
N PRO A 192 -20.08 -10.25 6.89
CA PRO A 192 -20.01 -11.57 7.53
C PRO A 192 -18.79 -12.36 7.02
N GLY A 193 -18.03 -12.94 7.94
CA GLY A 193 -16.81 -13.68 7.61
C GLY A 193 -15.53 -12.83 7.55
N GLY A 194 -15.42 -11.79 8.39
CA GLY A 194 -14.27 -10.87 8.38
C GLY A 194 -12.89 -11.54 8.30
N LEU A 195 -12.60 -12.59 9.07
CA LEU A 195 -11.29 -13.26 8.96
C LEU A 195 -11.05 -13.88 7.58
N LEU A 196 -12.06 -14.51 6.97
CA LEU A 196 -11.97 -15.07 5.62
C LEU A 196 -11.70 -13.96 4.58
N LEU A 197 -12.33 -12.80 4.73
CA LEU A 197 -12.12 -11.64 3.86
C LEU A 197 -10.72 -11.04 3.99
N LEU A 198 -10.18 -11.01 5.20
CA LEU A 198 -8.81 -10.55 5.43
C LEU A 198 -7.80 -11.55 4.82
N TYR A 199 -7.99 -12.85 5.05
CA TYR A 199 -7.14 -13.89 4.45
C TYR A 199 -7.24 -13.93 2.92
N SER A 200 -8.44 -13.75 2.35
CA SER A 200 -8.60 -13.68 0.89
C SER A 200 -7.92 -12.44 0.31
N SER A 201 -8.01 -11.29 0.97
CA SER A 201 -7.29 -10.07 0.57
C SER A 201 -5.77 -10.28 0.60
N ALA A 202 -5.25 -10.91 1.67
CA ALA A 202 -3.83 -11.22 1.81
C ALA A 202 -3.34 -12.20 0.74
N LEU A 203 -4.12 -13.25 0.47
CA LEU A 203 -3.80 -14.23 -0.57
C LEU A 203 -3.79 -13.60 -1.96
N LEU A 204 -4.75 -12.74 -2.28
CA LEU A 204 -4.80 -12.04 -3.56
C LEU A 204 -3.64 -11.05 -3.74
N MET A 205 -3.23 -10.37 -2.67
CA MET A 205 -2.05 -9.50 -2.69
C MET A 205 -0.76 -10.33 -2.82
N LEU A 206 -0.63 -11.44 -2.09
CA LEU A 206 0.50 -12.36 -2.25
C LEU A 206 0.57 -12.93 -3.67
N LEU A 207 -0.57 -13.29 -4.25
CA LEU A 207 -0.67 -13.77 -5.63
C LEU A 207 -0.13 -12.72 -6.61
N VAL A 208 -0.50 -11.45 -6.46
CA VAL A 208 0.07 -10.36 -7.27
C VAL A 208 1.57 -10.28 -7.09
N LEU A 209 2.07 -10.34 -5.85
CA LEU A 209 3.51 -10.27 -5.55
C LEU A 209 4.31 -11.42 -6.19
N VAL A 210 3.72 -12.61 -6.29
CA VAL A 210 4.36 -13.84 -6.83
C VAL A 210 4.18 -13.95 -8.35
N LEU A 211 3.01 -13.62 -8.89
CA LEU A 211 2.74 -13.66 -10.33
C LEU A 211 3.39 -12.48 -11.07
N ALA A 212 3.53 -11.33 -10.41
CA ALA A 212 4.25 -10.17 -10.92
C ALA A 212 5.61 -10.55 -11.53
N PRO A 213 6.55 -11.18 -10.79
CA PRO A 213 7.83 -11.57 -11.31
C PRO A 213 7.76 -12.79 -12.25
N MET A 214 6.84 -13.74 -12.04
CA MET A 214 6.76 -14.93 -12.92
C MET A 214 6.24 -14.61 -14.32
N SER A 215 5.46 -13.53 -14.48
CA SER A 215 5.09 -13.02 -15.80
C SER A 215 6.30 -12.51 -16.62
N LEU A 216 7.48 -12.32 -16.00
CA LEU A 216 8.74 -12.00 -16.68
C LEU A 216 9.39 -13.20 -17.39
N ARG A 217 9.17 -14.46 -16.95
CA ARG A 217 10.01 -15.59 -17.40
C ARG A 217 9.55 -16.22 -18.72
N ARG A 218 8.45 -15.76 -19.32
CA ARG A 218 7.92 -16.30 -20.58
C ARG A 218 8.15 -15.36 -21.76
N ARG A 219 9.41 -15.16 -22.17
CA ARG A 219 9.85 -15.04 -23.59
C ARG A 219 11.35 -15.36 -23.70
N PRO A 220 11.77 -16.35 -24.51
CA PRO A 220 13.04 -16.25 -25.24
C PRO A 220 12.97 -15.12 -26.27
#